data_AF-A0A7J9VHG0-F1
#
_entry.id   AF-A0A7J9VHG0-F1
#
_cell.length_a   1.000
_cell.length_b   1.000
_cell.length_c   1.000
_cell.angle_alpha   90.00
_cell.angle_beta   90.00
_cell.angle_gamma   90.00
#
_symmetry.space_group_name_H-M   'P 1'
#
loop_
_entity.id
_entity.type
_entity.pdbx_description
1 polymer ?
#
loop_
_entity_poly.entity_id
_entity_poly.type
_entity_poly.pdbx_seq_one_letter_code
_entity_poly.pdbx_strand_id
1 'polypeptide(L)' 'MDGAEGQPPAGAVNPGNSVKGIVVFDIPKNVEPVELVLTDSMFSGGVTVSLP' A
#
# COMPACT_ATOMS: atom_id res chain seq x y z
N MET A 1 -8.76 -14.34 20.89
CA MET A 1 -9.14 -12.97 20.49
C MET A 1 -8.24 -12.63 19.33
N ASP A 2 -8.88 -12.35 18.21
CA ASP A 2 -8.39 -12.56 16.85
C ASP A 2 -7.23 -11.63 16.43
N GLY A 3 -6.54 -12.06 15.37
CA GLY A 3 -5.38 -11.41 14.81
C GLY A 3 -5.63 -9.95 14.42
N ALA A 4 -4.74 -9.08 14.90
CA ALA A 4 -4.58 -7.74 14.35
C ALA A 4 -3.57 -7.82 13.20
N GLU A 5 -4.02 -8.31 12.05
CA GLU A 5 -3.32 -8.15 10.79
C GLU A 5 -3.40 -6.67 10.36
N GLY A 6 -2.25 -6.06 10.09
CA GLY A 6 -2.11 -5.09 8.99
C GLY A 6 -2.73 -3.69 9.07
N GLN A 7 -3.19 -3.18 10.22
CA GLN A 7 -3.64 -1.78 10.28
C GLN A 7 -2.45 -0.85 10.55
N PRO A 8 -1.97 0.00 9.59
CA PRO A 8 -1.08 1.10 9.96
C PRO A 8 -1.80 1.93 11.02
N PRO A 9 -1.10 2.37 12.09
CA PRO A 9 -1.76 3.04 13.20
C PRO A 9 -2.57 4.21 12.64
N ALA A 10 -3.82 4.33 13.10
CA ALA A 10 -4.74 5.41 12.73
C ALA A 10 -4.28 6.78 13.28
N GLY A 11 -3.04 7.16 12.98
CA GLY A 11 -2.45 8.46 13.23
C GLY A 11 -2.36 9.20 11.90
N ALA A 12 -2.93 10.41 11.85
CA ALA A 12 -2.85 11.25 10.67
C ALA A 12 -1.38 11.42 10.22
N VAL A 13 -1.14 11.19 8.93
CA VAL A 13 0.06 11.73 8.27
C VAL A 13 -0.16 13.25 8.22
N ASN A 14 0.67 13.97 8.96
CA ASN A 14 0.62 15.42 9.09
C ASN A 14 1.78 16.03 8.30
N PRO A 15 1.70 17.32 7.94
CA PRO A 15 2.80 18.01 7.29
C PRO A 15 4.11 17.82 8.07
N GLY A 16 5.15 17.33 7.38
CA GLY A 16 6.48 17.12 7.95
C GLY A 16 6.71 15.78 8.64
N ASN A 17 5.75 14.85 8.63
CA ASN A 17 5.97 13.48 9.12
C ASN A 17 5.79 12.42 8.02
N SER A 18 6.16 11.18 8.35
CA SER A 18 5.99 10.02 7.48
C SER A 18 5.64 8.79 8.33
N VAL A 19 4.85 7.89 7.76
CA VAL A 19 4.50 6.60 8.36
C VAL A 19 5.15 5.48 7.54
N LYS A 20 5.65 4.45 8.23
CA LYS A 20 6.14 3.21 7.61
C LYS A 20 5.14 2.11 7.90
N GLY A 21 4.78 1.35 6.88
CA GLY A 21 3.84 0.24 6.99
C GLY A 21 4.08 -0.81 5.92
N ILE A 22 3.55 -2.00 6.15
CA ILE A 22 3.48 -3.07 5.16
C ILE A 22 2.09 -3.02 4.56
N VAL A 23 2.01 -2.98 3.24
CA VAL A 23 0.76 -3.12 2.50
C VAL A 23 0.70 -4.53 1.96
N VAL A 24 -0.38 -5.24 2.25
CA VAL A 24 -0.61 -6.61 1.80
C VAL A 24 -1.86 -6.63 0.93
N PHE A 25 -1.76 -7.30 -0.20
CA PHE A 25 -2.89 -7.55 -1.10
C PHE A 25 -3.15 -9.06 -1.13
N ASP A 26 -4.40 -9.45 -1.02
CA ASP A 26 -4.80 -10.82 -1.37
C ASP A 26 -4.86 -10.94 -2.89
N ILE A 27 -4.16 -11.92 -3.44
CA ILE A 27 -4.05 -12.15 -4.88
C ILE A 27 -4.34 -13.63 -5.19
N PRO A 28 -4.91 -13.95 -6.36
CA PRO A 28 -5.12 -15.34 -6.76
C PRO A 28 -3.81 -16.15 -6.73
N LYS A 29 -3.89 -17.42 -6.33
CA LYS A 29 -2.70 -18.27 -6.14
C LYS A 29 -1.85 -18.49 -7.40
N ASN A 30 -2.44 -18.30 -8.58
CA ASN A 30 -1.82 -18.61 -9.87
C ASN A 30 -1.59 -17.35 -10.72
N VAL A 31 -1.37 -16.20 -10.08
CA VAL A 31 -0.96 -14.97 -10.77
C VAL A 31 0.35 -14.45 -10.21
N GLU A 32 1.19 -13.93 -11.09
CA GLU A 32 2.42 -13.24 -10.75
C GLU A 32 2.18 -11.72 -10.92
N PRO A 33 2.22 -10.94 -9.83
CA PRO A 33 2.09 -9.49 -9.92
C PRO A 33 3.28 -8.89 -10.67
N VAL A 34 3.01 -8.06 -11.69
CA VAL A 34 4.05 -7.45 -12.53
C VAL A 34 4.26 -5.96 -12.24
N GLU A 35 3.27 -5.30 -11.64
CA GLU A 35 3.34 -3.88 -11.31
C GLU A 35 2.52 -3.53 -10.07
N LEU A 36 2.96 -2.49 -9.36
CA LEU A 36 2.19 -1.81 -8.33
C LEU A 36 2.11 -0.32 -8.68
N VAL A 37 0.90 0.23 -8.67
CA VAL A 37 0.64 1.66 -8.92
C VAL A 37 0.16 2.32 -7.63
N LEU A 38 0.88 3.34 -7.18
CA LEU A 38 0.52 4.15 -6.02
C LEU A 38 0.02 5.52 -6.49
N THR A 39 -1.21 5.86 -6.14
CA THR A 39 -1.81 7.17 -6.44
C THR A 39 -2.14 7.90 -5.14
N ASP A 40 -1.84 9.21 -5.08
CA ASP A 40 -2.22 10.06 -3.95
C ASP A 40 -3.61 10.69 -4.16
N SER A 41 -4.10 10.69 -5.41
CA SER A 41 -5.39 11.22 -5.82
C SER A 41 -5.78 10.69 -7.21
N MET A 42 -7.08 10.73 -7.51
CA MET A 42 -7.64 10.32 -8.81
C MET A 42 -7.20 11.20 -9.99
N PHE A 43 -6.61 12.36 -9.71
CA PHE A 43 -6.14 13.32 -10.72
C PHE A 43 -4.61 13.37 -10.83
N SER A 44 -3.90 12.58 -10.02
CA SER A 44 -2.44 12.49 -10.06
C SER A 44 -1.96 11.46 -11.09
N GLY A 45 -0.74 11.64 -11.58
CA GLY A 45 -0.05 10.64 -12.42
C GLY A 45 0.47 9.42 -11.64
N GLY A 46 0.47 9.46 -10.30
CA GLY A 46 0.93 8.38 -9.44
C GLY A 46 2.40 7.99 -9.60
N VAL A 47 2.77 6.86 -9.00
CA VAL A 47 4.08 6.20 -9.13
C VAL A 47 3.85 4.73 -9.50
N THR A 48 4.53 4.26 -10.54
CA THR A 48 4.53 2.86 -10.95
C THR A 48 5.82 2.18 -10.50
N VAL A 49 5.67 1.02 -9.86
CA VAL A 49 6.78 0.15 -9.46
C VAL A 49 6.66 -1.16 -10.24
N SER A 50 7.68 -1.46 -11.06
CA SER A 50 7.78 -2.78 -11.69
C SER A 50 8.17 -3.83 -10.66
N LEU A 51 7.46 -4.94 -10.66
CA LEU A 51 7.72 -6.09 -9.81
C LEU A 51 8.52 -7.14 -10.61
N PRO A 52 9.51 -7.79 -9.98
CA PRO A 52 10.40 -8.76 -10.62
C PRO A 52 9.68 -10.06 -11.01
#